data_AF-A0A1E5A5B9-F1
#
_entry.id   AF-A0A1E5A5B9-F1
#
_cell.length_a   1.000
_cell.length_b   1.000
_cell.length_c   1.000
_cell.angle_alpha   90.00
_cell.angle_beta   90.00
_cell.angle_gamma   90.00
#
_symmetry.space_group_name_H-M   'P 1'
#
loop_
_entity.id
_entity.type
_entity.pdbx_description
1 polymer ?
#
loop_
_entity_poly.entity_id
_entity_poly.type
_entity_poly.pdbx_seq_one_letter_code
_entity_poly.pdbx_strand_id
1 'polypeptide(L)'
;MKKENPHINKTKFNVPENYFETFEEKLFEKMTLSKDSNLILDDTIKSGLKTPDNYFETFEDQLLENINPEAKKSTLRVNGVKTGFTTPNDYFEQVEQTILKKTTIFNKEPKVISLFSRKNILFISGIAAMVAIVISLAIPLKSGVSDEIINLELADIQEYLTDENVDFNDSEIAALFSEELNFTETFNAEDISDETLFDYLSNEDIENETIYIE
;
A
#
# COMPACT_ATOMS: atom_id res chain seq x y z
N MET A 1 -10.17 12.69 -12.61
CA MET A 1 -9.02 12.82 -13.54
C MET A 1 -7.91 11.89 -13.05
N LYS A 2 -7.81 10.67 -13.60
CA LYS A 2 -6.70 9.76 -13.34
C LYS A 2 -5.65 9.99 -14.44
N LYS A 3 -4.43 10.35 -14.02
CA LYS A 3 -3.27 10.48 -14.91
C LYS A 3 -2.78 9.07 -15.24
N GLU A 4 -2.80 8.70 -16.52
CA GLU A 4 -2.13 7.48 -16.99
C GLU A 4 -0.63 7.76 -17.20
N ASN A 5 0.19 6.80 -16.79
CA ASN A 5 1.65 6.82 -16.88
C ASN A 5 2.09 6.36 -18.29
N PRO A 6 2.91 7.11 -19.05
CA PRO A 6 3.09 6.86 -20.49
C PRO A 6 4.28 5.96 -20.87
N HIS A 7 4.76 5.07 -20.01
CA HIS A 7 5.96 4.27 -20.31
C HIS A 7 5.78 2.78 -20.02
N ILE A 8 5.11 2.06 -20.93
CA ILE A 8 5.33 0.62 -21.12
C ILE A 8 5.78 0.45 -22.58
N ASN A 9 7.09 0.34 -22.78
CA ASN A 9 7.67 -0.05 -24.06
C ASN A 9 7.21 -1.48 -24.38
N LYS A 10 6.15 -1.62 -25.18
CA LYS A 10 5.82 -2.89 -25.83
C LYS A 10 6.89 -3.16 -26.88
N THR A 11 7.84 -4.03 -26.57
CA THR A 11 8.74 -4.60 -27.57
C THR A 11 7.87 -5.28 -28.63
N LYS A 12 8.00 -4.88 -29.90
CA LYS A 12 7.24 -5.41 -31.05
C LYS A 12 7.48 -6.89 -31.36
N PHE A 13 8.26 -7.59 -30.54
CA PHE A 13 8.57 -9.00 -30.70
C PHE A 13 7.86 -9.77 -29.59
N ASN A 14 6.73 -10.38 -29.95
CA ASN A 14 6.08 -11.39 -29.12
C ASN A 14 6.56 -12.75 -29.59
N VAL A 15 7.20 -13.50 -28.70
CA VAL A 15 7.56 -14.89 -28.96
C VAL A 15 6.30 -15.75 -28.77
N PRO A 16 5.97 -16.65 -29.70
CA PRO A 16 4.84 -17.57 -29.54
C PRO A 16 4.95 -18.39 -28.25
N GLU A 17 3.80 -18.73 -27.68
CA GLU A 17 3.73 -19.63 -26.53
C GLU A 17 4.46 -20.93 -26.83
N ASN A 18 5.29 -21.40 -25.89
CA ASN A 18 6.10 -22.62 -25.98
C ASN A 18 7.15 -22.64 -27.12
N TYR A 19 7.54 -21.49 -27.68
CA TYR A 19 8.60 -21.42 -28.69
C TYR A 19 9.92 -22.04 -28.22
N PHE A 20 10.38 -21.68 -27.01
CA PHE A 20 11.65 -22.18 -26.47
C PHE A 20 11.54 -23.63 -25.99
N GLU A 21 10.43 -23.99 -25.36
CA GLU A 21 10.17 -25.35 -24.87
C GLU A 21 10.14 -26.38 -26.01
N THR A 22 9.62 -26.00 -27.17
CA THR A 22 9.52 -26.88 -28.35
C THR A 22 10.64 -26.67 -29.36
N PHE A 23 11.58 -25.76 -29.10
CA PHE A 23 12.64 -25.43 -30.06
C PHE A 23 13.56 -26.61 -30.30
N GLU A 24 14.03 -27.25 -29.23
CA GLU A 24 14.97 -28.36 -29.30
C GLU A 24 14.35 -29.56 -30.02
N GLU A 25 13.12 -29.91 -29.66
CA GLU A 25 12.38 -31.00 -30.31
C GLU A 25 12.19 -30.76 -31.82
N LYS A 26 11.75 -29.55 -32.20
CA LYS A 26 11.60 -29.15 -33.62
C LYS A 26 12.92 -29.12 -34.37
N LEU A 27 14.01 -28.75 -33.70
CA LEU A 27 15.34 -28.73 -34.29
C LEU A 27 15.84 -30.15 -34.56
N PHE A 28 15.66 -31.06 -33.60
CA PHE A 28 16.00 -32.47 -33.75
C PHE A 28 15.14 -33.16 -34.80
N GLU A 29 13.83 -32.94 -34.80
CA GLU A 29 12.91 -33.43 -35.83
C GLU A 29 13.37 -32.98 -37.22
N LYS A 30 13.74 -31.71 -37.39
CA LYS A 30 14.22 -31.19 -38.67
C LYS A 30 15.57 -31.77 -39.10
N MET A 31 16.48 -32.01 -38.16
CA MET A 31 17.75 -32.68 -38.44
C MET A 31 17.58 -34.16 -38.80
N THR A 32 16.66 -34.88 -38.17
CA THR A 32 16.40 -36.30 -38.47
C THR A 32 15.62 -36.48 -39.77
N LEU A 33 14.61 -35.63 -40.04
CA LEU A 33 13.90 -35.59 -41.32
C LEU A 33 14.84 -35.33 -42.51
N SER A 34 15.89 -34.55 -42.31
CA SER A 34 16.90 -34.28 -43.33
C SER A 34 17.83 -35.47 -43.63
N LYS A 35 17.81 -36.52 -42.80
CA LYS A 35 18.70 -37.69 -42.93
C LYS A 35 18.03 -38.87 -43.65
N ASP A 36 16.73 -39.06 -43.49
CA ASP A 36 15.98 -40.21 -44.06
C ASP A 36 15.22 -39.88 -45.35
N SER A 37 15.13 -38.60 -45.71
CA SER A 37 14.68 -38.23 -47.04
C SER A 37 15.90 -38.06 -47.94
N ASN A 38 15.81 -38.60 -49.15
CA ASN A 38 16.34 -37.92 -50.34
C ASN A 38 15.62 -36.55 -50.48
N LEU A 39 15.70 -35.68 -49.47
CA LEU A 39 15.70 -34.25 -49.66
C LEU A 39 17.01 -34.00 -50.40
N ILE A 40 16.93 -34.19 -51.71
CA ILE A 40 17.46 -33.20 -52.63
C ILE A 40 17.11 -31.87 -51.93
N LEU A 41 18.09 -31.20 -51.32
CA LEU A 41 18.10 -29.75 -51.33
C LEU A 41 17.91 -29.47 -52.81
N ASP A 42 16.66 -29.29 -53.23
CA ASP A 42 16.34 -29.12 -54.64
C ASP A 42 17.36 -28.12 -55.15
N ASP A 43 18.09 -28.43 -56.21
CA ASP A 43 19.09 -27.52 -56.78
C ASP A 43 18.44 -26.15 -57.11
N THR A 44 17.11 -26.06 -57.04
CA THR A 44 16.28 -24.86 -57.09
C THR A 44 16.27 -23.99 -55.81
N ILE A 45 16.47 -24.52 -54.60
CA ILE A 45 16.76 -23.69 -53.42
C ILE A 45 18.25 -23.41 -53.44
N LYS A 46 18.62 -22.39 -54.23
CA LYS A 46 19.91 -21.72 -54.08
C LYS A 46 19.94 -21.13 -52.67
N SER A 47 20.37 -21.92 -51.69
CA SER A 47 20.84 -21.40 -50.42
C SER A 47 21.85 -20.31 -50.78
N GLY A 48 21.51 -19.05 -50.49
CA GLY A 48 22.44 -17.93 -50.67
C GLY A 48 23.70 -18.09 -49.81
N LEU A 49 23.73 -19.12 -48.96
CA LEU A 49 24.84 -19.51 -48.12
C LEU A 49 25.63 -20.60 -48.84
N LYS A 50 26.51 -20.17 -49.76
CA LYS A 50 27.61 -21.01 -50.27
C LYS A 50 28.87 -20.64 -49.52
N THR A 51 29.57 -21.63 -48.98
CA THR A 51 30.94 -21.43 -48.49
C THR A 51 31.89 -21.35 -49.69
N PRO A 52 33.00 -20.59 -49.59
CA PRO A 52 34.06 -20.63 -50.59
C PRO A 52 34.61 -22.04 -50.81
N ASP A 53 35.16 -22.27 -52.00
CA ASP A 53 35.85 -23.53 -52.31
C ASP A 53 37.00 -23.76 -51.32
N ASN A 54 37.11 -24.99 -50.81
CA ASN A 54 38.12 -25.40 -49.82
C ASN A 54 38.08 -24.65 -48.48
N TYR A 55 36.97 -23.99 -48.13
CA TYR A 55 36.83 -23.29 -46.84
C TYR A 55 37.15 -24.20 -45.65
N PHE A 56 36.52 -25.39 -45.58
CA PHE A 56 36.70 -26.30 -44.44
C PHE A 56 38.06 -27.01 -44.47
N GLU A 57 38.58 -27.33 -45.66
CA GLU A 57 39.88 -27.98 -45.83
C GLU A 57 41.04 -27.08 -45.38
N THR A 58 40.92 -25.76 -45.56
CA THR A 58 41.96 -24.78 -45.20
C THR A 58 41.68 -24.06 -43.89
N PHE A 59 40.54 -24.32 -43.25
CA PHE A 59 40.13 -23.61 -42.04
C PHE A 59 41.09 -23.86 -40.88
N GLU A 60 41.51 -25.11 -40.66
CA GLU A 60 42.40 -25.48 -39.57
C GLU A 60 43.78 -24.82 -39.72
N ASP A 61 44.36 -24.90 -40.92
CA ASP A 61 45.65 -24.26 -41.24
C ASP A 61 45.59 -22.75 -41.04
N GLN A 62 44.52 -22.10 -41.52
CA GLN A 62 44.31 -20.66 -41.34
C GLN A 62 44.10 -20.29 -39.87
N LEU A 63 43.40 -21.12 -39.09
CA LEU A 63 43.19 -20.88 -37.67
C LEU A 63 44.52 -20.95 -36.93
N LEU A 64 45.31 -22.00 -37.18
CA LEU A 64 46.65 -22.20 -36.59
C LEU A 64 47.61 -21.06 -36.95
N GLU A 65 47.58 -20.57 -38.19
CA GLU A 65 48.36 -19.40 -38.63
C GLU A 65 47.94 -18.13 -37.89
N ASN A 66 46.64 -17.94 -37.63
CA ASN A 66 46.11 -16.74 -36.99
C ASN A 66 46.25 -16.71 -35.46
N ILE A 67 46.36 -17.87 -34.80
CA ILE A 67 46.55 -17.95 -33.34
C ILE A 67 48.03 -17.91 -32.94
N ASN A 68 48.97 -18.12 -33.87
CA ASN A 68 50.39 -18.08 -33.57
C ASN A 68 50.86 -16.63 -33.34
N PRO A 69 51.25 -16.24 -32.11
CA PRO A 69 51.63 -14.87 -31.79
C PRO A 69 52.93 -14.41 -32.48
N GLU A 70 53.78 -15.34 -32.90
CA GLU A 70 55.04 -15.06 -33.60
C GLU A 70 54.81 -14.72 -35.10
N ALA A 71 53.71 -15.23 -35.69
CA ALA A 71 53.44 -15.09 -37.12
C ALA A 71 52.78 -13.75 -37.51
N LYS A 72 52.24 -12.99 -36.54
CA LYS A 72 51.41 -11.81 -36.86
C LYS A 72 51.61 -10.62 -35.93
N LYS A 73 52.85 -10.14 -35.86
CA LYS A 73 53.16 -8.80 -35.32
C LYS A 73 52.66 -7.64 -36.18
N SER A 74 51.91 -7.90 -37.25
CA SER A 74 51.29 -6.85 -38.05
C SER A 74 49.89 -7.25 -38.49
N THR A 75 48.90 -6.81 -37.70
CA THR A 75 47.53 -6.53 -38.13
C THR A 75 46.76 -7.70 -38.75
N LEU A 76 45.61 -8.04 -38.15
CA LEU A 76 44.54 -8.78 -38.81
C LEU A 76 44.12 -8.02 -40.09
N ARG A 77 44.80 -8.27 -41.20
CA ARG A 77 44.47 -7.79 -42.55
C ARG A 77 43.89 -8.98 -43.28
N VAL A 78 42.58 -8.97 -43.47
CA VAL A 78 41.96 -9.78 -44.52
C VAL A 78 42.20 -9.00 -45.81
N ASN A 79 42.95 -9.57 -46.75
CA ASN A 79 43.16 -9.04 -48.11
C ASN A 79 43.65 -7.59 -48.18
N GLY A 80 44.53 -7.18 -47.26
CA GLY A 80 45.14 -5.85 -47.29
C GLY A 80 44.25 -4.70 -46.76
N VAL A 81 43.00 -4.98 -46.38
CA VAL A 81 42.08 -4.02 -45.76
C VAL A 81 42.35 -3.97 -44.26
N LYS A 82 42.52 -2.76 -43.70
CA LYS A 82 42.53 -2.56 -42.25
C LYS A 82 41.16 -3.01 -41.74
N THR A 83 41.12 -4.05 -40.91
CA THR A 83 39.89 -4.45 -40.24
C THR A 83 39.37 -3.28 -39.41
N GLY A 84 38.06 -3.05 -39.39
CA GLY A 84 37.45 -1.95 -38.62
C GLY A 84 37.58 -2.11 -37.09
N PHE A 85 38.23 -3.19 -36.64
CA PHE A 85 38.46 -3.54 -35.25
C PHE A 85 39.84 -3.06 -34.79
N THR A 86 40.15 -1.79 -35.01
CA THR A 86 41.35 -1.15 -34.44
C THR A 86 40.98 -0.31 -33.24
N THR A 87 41.70 -0.47 -32.14
CA THR A 87 41.61 0.45 -31.01
C THR A 87 42.40 1.73 -31.30
N PRO A 88 41.98 2.90 -30.78
CA PRO A 88 42.80 4.11 -30.82
C PRO A 88 44.18 3.88 -30.18
N ASN A 89 45.16 4.69 -30.59
CA ASN A 89 46.50 4.68 -29.99
C ASN A 89 46.37 4.90 -28.47
N ASP A 90 47.14 4.11 -27.71
CA ASP A 90 47.27 4.21 -26.26
C ASP A 90 45.96 4.04 -25.48
N TYR A 91 44.91 3.46 -26.10
CA TYR A 91 43.61 3.20 -25.45
C TYR A 91 43.77 2.47 -24.11
N PHE A 92 44.54 1.38 -24.10
CA PHE A 92 44.73 0.56 -22.90
C PHE A 92 45.62 1.24 -21.85
N GLU A 93 46.50 2.17 -22.24
CA GLU A 93 47.32 2.95 -21.30
C GLU A 93 46.49 4.08 -20.66
N GLN A 94 45.57 4.68 -21.41
CA GLN A 94 44.77 5.81 -20.97
C GLN A 94 43.45 5.41 -20.31
N VAL A 95 42.91 4.21 -20.57
CA VAL A 95 41.59 3.78 -20.06
C VAL A 95 41.57 3.74 -18.54
N GLU A 96 42.64 3.22 -17.90
CA GLU A 96 42.76 3.15 -16.46
C GLU A 96 42.73 4.55 -15.84
N GLN A 97 43.56 5.46 -16.34
CA GLN A 97 43.64 6.85 -15.87
C GLN A 97 42.31 7.59 -16.10
N THR A 98 41.64 7.33 -17.22
CA THR A 98 40.34 7.92 -17.56
C THR A 98 39.25 7.45 -16.62
N ILE A 99 39.21 6.16 -16.27
CA ILE A 99 38.27 5.60 -15.31
C ILE A 99 38.51 6.22 -13.94
N LEU A 100 39.76 6.20 -13.44
CA LEU A 100 40.11 6.76 -12.14
C LEU A 100 39.76 8.26 -12.05
N LYS A 101 40.06 9.04 -13.10
CA LYS A 101 39.69 10.45 -13.17
C LYS A 101 38.17 10.63 -13.12
N LYS A 102 37.39 9.80 -13.81
CA LYS A 102 35.93 9.90 -13.80
C LYS A 102 35.31 9.44 -12.47
N THR A 103 35.89 8.44 -11.79
CA THR A 103 35.31 7.86 -10.57
C THR A 103 35.74 8.59 -9.29
N THR A 104 36.94 9.16 -9.22
CA THR A 104 37.45 9.83 -8.02
C THR A 104 36.98 11.29 -7.87
N ILE A 105 36.49 11.92 -8.96
CA ILE A 105 35.93 13.28 -8.94
C ILE A 105 34.56 13.35 -8.25
N PHE A 106 33.90 12.21 -7.98
CA PHE A 106 32.61 12.15 -7.28
C PHE A 106 32.67 12.47 -5.77
N ASN A 107 33.83 12.85 -5.22
CA ASN A 107 33.92 13.39 -3.86
C ASN A 107 33.34 14.80 -3.70
N LYS A 108 32.82 15.41 -4.78
CA LYS A 108 31.98 16.60 -4.64
C LYS A 108 30.60 16.15 -4.20
N GLU A 109 30.31 16.32 -2.91
CA GLU A 109 28.98 16.04 -2.36
C GLU A 109 27.90 16.61 -3.32
N PRO A 110 26.93 15.79 -3.75
CA PRO A 110 25.89 16.27 -4.63
C PRO A 110 25.22 17.46 -3.97
N LYS A 111 24.80 18.45 -4.76
CA LYS A 111 24.02 19.59 -4.25
C LYS A 111 22.69 19.05 -3.72
N VAL A 112 22.67 18.66 -2.46
CA VAL A 112 21.48 18.15 -1.78
C VAL A 112 20.58 19.31 -1.43
N ILE A 113 19.31 19.19 -1.79
CA ILE A 113 18.24 20.05 -1.31
C ILE A 113 17.52 19.31 -0.19
N SER A 114 17.23 19.97 0.94
CA SER A 114 16.50 19.31 2.03
C SER A 114 15.06 19.04 1.59
N LEU A 115 14.62 17.78 1.65
CA LEU A 115 13.26 17.38 1.28
C LEU A 115 12.21 17.93 2.26
N PHE A 116 12.60 18.12 3.52
CA PHE A 116 11.74 18.67 4.55
C PHE A 116 12.17 20.10 4.87
N SER A 117 11.26 21.05 4.63
CA SER A 117 11.42 22.44 5.04
C SER A 117 10.48 22.73 6.21
N ARG A 118 11.03 23.24 7.33
CA ARG A 118 10.23 23.56 8.52
C ARG A 118 9.08 24.53 8.22
N LYS A 119 9.28 25.41 7.22
CA LYS A 119 8.26 26.36 6.76
C LYS A 119 7.03 25.64 6.20
N ASN A 120 7.22 24.67 5.30
CA ASN A 120 6.11 23.94 4.69
C ASN A 120 5.41 23.02 5.70
N ILE A 121 6.15 22.44 6.65
CA ILE A 121 5.58 21.60 7.72
C ILE A 121 4.63 22.41 8.61
N LEU A 122 4.99 23.65 8.97
CA LEU A 122 4.12 24.52 9.76
C LEU A 122 2.83 24.88 9.02
N PHE A 123 2.91 25.18 7.71
CA PHE A 123 1.72 25.44 6.90
C PHE A 123 0.82 24.21 6.75
N ILE A 124 1.40 23.03 6.52
CA ILE A 124 0.66 21.76 6.40
C ILE A 124 0.02 21.36 7.73
N SER A 125 0.69 21.64 8.86
CA SER A 125 0.15 21.35 10.20
C SER A 125 -1.14 22.11 10.48
N GLY A 126 -1.25 23.38 10.08
CA GLY A 126 -2.49 24.15 10.23
C GLY A 126 -3.65 23.58 9.42
N ILE A 127 -3.39 23.16 8.17
CA ILE A 127 -4.40 22.52 7.31
C ILE A 127 -4.83 21.18 7.91
N ALA A 128 -3.90 20.37 8.37
CA ALA A 128 -4.19 19.09 9.00
C ALA A 128 -5.02 19.23 10.28
N ALA A 129 -4.75 20.24 11.12
CA ALA A 129 -5.53 20.53 12.31
C ALA A 129 -6.97 20.92 11.97
N MET A 130 -7.18 21.77 10.96
CA MET A 130 -8.53 22.13 10.49
C MET A 130 -9.30 20.92 9.97
N VAL A 131 -8.64 20.06 9.18
CA VAL A 131 -9.24 18.81 8.69
C VAL A 131 -9.57 17.86 9.86
N ALA A 132 -8.68 17.72 10.85
CA ALA A 132 -8.93 16.90 12.02
C ALA A 132 -10.11 17.41 12.85
N ILE A 133 -10.25 18.73 13.02
CA ILE A 133 -11.40 19.35 13.69
C ILE A 133 -12.69 19.05 12.92
N VAL A 134 -12.70 19.26 11.59
CA VAL A 134 -13.87 18.98 10.76
C VAL A 134 -14.26 17.50 10.82
N ILE A 135 -13.29 16.59 10.76
CA ILE A 135 -13.53 15.14 10.90
C ILE A 135 -14.05 14.82 12.30
N SER A 136 -13.48 15.43 13.35
CA SER A 136 -13.91 15.22 14.74
C SER A 136 -15.32 15.73 15.03
N LEU A 137 -15.80 16.76 14.30
CA LEU A 137 -17.20 17.21 14.39
C LEU A 137 -18.13 16.39 13.49
N ALA A 138 -17.65 15.93 12.33
CA ALA A 138 -18.46 15.20 11.36
C ALA A 138 -18.72 13.74 11.77
N ILE A 139 -17.85 13.15 12.58
CA ILE A 139 -18.06 11.82 13.15
C ILE A 139 -18.85 12.00 14.45
N PRO A 140 -20.09 11.49 14.57
CA PRO A 140 -20.79 11.46 15.84
C PRO A 140 -19.94 10.63 16.80
N LEU A 141 -19.36 11.29 17.80
CA LEU A 141 -18.75 10.63 18.95
C LEU A 141 -19.85 9.77 19.55
N LYS A 142 -19.78 8.45 19.36
CA LYS A 142 -20.50 7.52 20.21
C LYS A 142 -19.80 7.59 21.56
N SER A 143 -20.10 8.65 22.31
CA SER A 143 -19.85 8.69 23.74
C SER A 143 -20.54 7.45 24.27
N GLY A 144 -19.77 6.51 24.82
CA GLY A 144 -20.34 5.50 25.69
C GLY A 144 -20.84 6.21 26.95
N VAL A 145 -21.93 6.96 26.83
CA VAL A 145 -22.89 6.99 27.92
C VAL A 145 -23.43 5.57 27.88
N SER A 146 -23.00 4.74 28.82
CA SER A 146 -23.54 3.40 28.95
C SER A 146 -25.06 3.54 29.03
N ASP A 147 -25.78 2.75 28.24
CA ASP A 147 -27.25 2.62 28.34
C ASP A 147 -27.69 2.19 29.76
N GLU A 148 -26.74 1.88 30.64
CA GLU A 148 -26.86 1.57 32.07
C GLU A 148 -27.43 2.74 32.90
N ILE A 149 -27.17 4.01 32.56
CA ILE A 149 -27.84 5.13 33.24
C ILE A 149 -29.31 5.26 32.79
N ILE A 150 -29.63 4.77 31.60
CA ILE A 150 -30.97 4.89 31.00
C ILE A 150 -31.89 3.73 31.43
N ASN A 151 -31.32 2.55 31.74
CA ASN A 151 -32.03 1.38 32.24
C ASN A 151 -31.83 1.19 33.75
N LEU A 152 -32.18 2.21 34.53
CA LEU A 152 -32.26 2.09 35.98
C LEU A 152 -33.62 1.49 36.36
N GLU A 153 -33.64 0.27 36.89
CA GLU A 153 -34.88 -0.37 37.33
C GLU A 153 -35.34 0.23 38.66
N LEU A 154 -36.66 0.40 38.87
CA LEU A 154 -37.21 0.97 40.10
C LEU A 154 -36.77 0.20 41.35
N ALA A 155 -36.61 -1.12 41.24
CA ALA A 155 -36.13 -1.98 42.31
C ALA A 155 -34.70 -1.61 42.75
N ASP A 156 -33.81 -1.29 41.80
CA ASP A 156 -32.43 -0.89 42.09
C ASP A 156 -32.37 0.46 42.81
N ILE A 157 -33.26 1.41 42.43
CA ILE A 157 -33.39 2.71 43.11
C ILE A 157 -33.86 2.51 44.56
N GLN A 158 -34.88 1.66 44.75
CA GLN A 158 -35.41 1.38 46.08
C GLN A 158 -34.37 0.69 46.97
N GLU A 159 -33.61 -0.26 46.43
CA GLU A 159 -32.50 -0.91 47.15
C GLU A 159 -31.43 0.12 47.54
N TYR A 160 -31.01 0.99 46.63
CA TYR A 160 -30.04 2.04 46.92
C TYR A 160 -30.51 3.01 48.02
N LEU A 161 -31.76 3.47 47.94
CA LEU A 161 -32.32 4.39 48.94
C LEU A 161 -32.48 3.74 50.32
N THR A 162 -32.75 2.42 50.36
CA THR A 162 -33.02 1.69 51.61
C THR A 162 -31.76 1.13 52.26
N ASP A 163 -30.79 0.62 51.48
CA ASP A 163 -29.59 -0.07 51.98
C ASP A 163 -28.51 0.90 52.45
N GLU A 164 -28.31 2.03 51.75
CA GLU A 164 -27.28 3.02 52.12
C GLU A 164 -27.68 3.95 53.29
N ASN A 165 -28.86 3.77 53.91
CA ASN A 165 -29.42 4.68 54.93
C ASN A 165 -29.29 6.15 54.48
N VAL A 166 -29.79 6.46 53.29
CA VAL A 166 -29.79 7.85 52.79
C VAL A 166 -30.82 8.64 53.59
N ASP A 167 -30.35 9.23 54.69
CA ASP A 167 -31.17 10.03 55.60
C ASP A 167 -31.23 11.46 55.06
N PHE A 168 -32.26 11.73 54.24
CA PHE A 168 -32.45 13.07 53.69
C PHE A 168 -33.01 14.01 54.75
N ASN A 169 -32.35 15.14 54.95
CA ASN A 169 -32.90 16.19 55.79
C ASN A 169 -33.98 16.98 55.03
N ASP A 170 -34.97 17.55 55.73
CA ASP A 170 -36.09 18.31 55.17
C ASP A 170 -35.64 19.39 54.16
N SER A 171 -34.50 20.03 54.42
CA SER A 171 -33.92 21.04 53.52
C SER A 171 -33.40 20.47 52.20
N GLU A 172 -32.89 19.23 52.21
CA GLU A 172 -32.39 18.54 51.02
C GLU A 172 -33.55 18.01 50.17
N ILE A 173 -34.58 17.49 50.83
CA ILE A 173 -35.85 17.13 50.19
C ILE A 173 -36.51 18.37 49.57
N ALA A 174 -36.55 19.50 50.29
CA ALA A 174 -37.11 20.75 49.78
C ALA A 174 -36.36 21.31 48.56
N ALA A 175 -35.05 21.07 48.46
CA ALA A 175 -34.26 21.48 47.31
C ALA A 175 -34.63 20.69 46.04
N LEU A 176 -35.09 19.44 46.17
CA LEU A 176 -35.60 18.65 45.05
C LEU A 176 -36.93 19.20 44.51
N PHE A 177 -37.74 19.84 45.35
CA PHE A 177 -38.99 20.49 44.94
C PHE A 177 -38.79 21.89 44.33
N SER A 178 -37.57 22.23 43.90
CA SER A 178 -37.29 23.51 43.24
C SER A 178 -38.18 23.73 42.01
N GLU A 179 -38.53 25.00 41.77
CA GLU A 179 -39.56 25.49 40.83
C GLU A 179 -39.34 25.09 39.35
N GLU A 180 -38.21 24.45 39.03
CA GLU A 180 -37.84 23.97 37.70
C GLU A 180 -38.46 22.60 37.35
N LEU A 181 -38.92 21.83 38.34
CA LEU A 181 -39.59 20.55 38.12
C LEU A 181 -41.13 20.73 38.09
N ASN A 182 -41.70 20.63 36.90
CA ASN A 182 -43.15 20.67 36.70
C ASN A 182 -43.79 19.31 37.04
N PHE A 183 -43.99 19.03 38.34
CA PHE A 183 -44.63 17.81 38.82
C PHE A 183 -46.07 17.65 38.32
N THR A 184 -46.71 18.73 37.87
CA THR A 184 -48.08 18.71 37.36
C THR A 184 -48.24 17.79 36.15
N GLU A 185 -47.23 17.62 35.28
CA GLU A 185 -47.36 16.67 34.17
C GLU A 185 -47.26 15.20 34.61
N THR A 186 -46.47 14.89 35.64
CA THR A 186 -46.32 13.53 36.17
C THR A 186 -47.56 13.06 36.93
N PHE A 187 -48.17 13.93 37.74
CA PHE A 187 -49.38 13.60 38.50
C PHE A 187 -50.67 13.64 37.64
N ASN A 188 -50.66 14.31 36.50
CA ASN A 188 -51.81 14.33 35.58
C ASN A 188 -51.91 13.08 34.69
N ALA A 189 -50.88 12.22 34.66
CA ALA A 189 -50.83 11.06 33.77
C ALA A 189 -51.56 9.82 34.32
N GLU A 190 -51.90 9.78 35.60
CA GLU A 190 -52.50 8.61 36.24
C GLU A 190 -53.68 9.04 37.12
N ASP A 191 -54.89 8.87 36.59
CA ASP A 191 -56.13 9.00 37.38
C ASP A 191 -56.13 7.85 38.41
N ILE A 192 -55.69 8.14 39.63
CA ILE A 192 -55.82 7.23 40.77
C ILE A 192 -57.33 7.00 40.99
N SER A 193 -57.77 5.74 41.09
CA SER A 193 -59.19 5.46 41.28
C SER A 193 -59.63 5.84 42.70
N ASP A 194 -60.89 6.28 42.82
CA ASP A 194 -61.48 6.60 44.13
C ASP A 194 -61.41 5.40 45.10
N GLU A 195 -61.43 4.17 44.58
CA GLU A 195 -61.34 2.93 45.37
C GLU A 195 -59.94 2.75 45.97
N THR A 196 -58.87 2.96 45.19
CA THR A 196 -57.50 2.84 45.71
C THR A 196 -57.17 3.97 46.67
N LEU A 197 -57.67 5.17 46.42
CA LEU A 197 -57.53 6.29 47.34
C LEU A 197 -58.27 6.03 48.67
N PHE A 198 -59.50 5.49 48.59
CA PHE A 198 -60.27 5.16 49.78
C PHE A 198 -59.63 4.04 50.61
N ASP A 199 -59.08 3.01 49.96
CA ASP A 199 -58.37 1.92 50.63
C ASP A 199 -57.11 2.44 51.33
N TYR A 200 -56.31 3.29 50.68
CA TYR A 200 -55.14 3.92 51.30
C TYR A 200 -55.51 4.73 52.54
N LEU A 201 -56.51 5.62 52.43
CA LEU A 201 -56.95 6.47 53.53
C LEU A 201 -57.63 5.70 54.67
N SER A 202 -58.19 4.51 54.38
CA SER A 202 -58.85 3.67 55.39
C SER A 202 -57.89 2.74 56.11
N ASN A 203 -56.76 2.40 55.48
CA ASN A 203 -55.74 1.50 56.04
C ASN A 203 -54.69 2.24 56.88
N GLU A 204 -54.56 3.56 56.76
CA GLU A 204 -53.82 4.36 57.73
C GLU A 204 -54.70 4.69 58.95
N ASP A 205 -54.26 4.24 60.13
CA ASP A 205 -54.75 4.79 61.39
C ASP A 205 -54.29 6.25 61.47
N ILE A 206 -55.12 7.17 60.97
CA ILE A 206 -54.91 8.61 61.15
C ILE A 206 -55.10 8.89 62.64
N GLU A 207 -54.03 8.75 63.42
CA GLU A 207 -54.00 9.22 64.80
C GLU A 207 -54.37 10.70 64.77
N ASN A 208 -55.50 11.04 65.40
CA ASN A 208 -55.98 12.41 65.55
C ASN A 208 -54.98 13.21 66.38
N GLU A 209 -53.89 13.69 65.79
CA GLU A 209 -53.09 14.74 66.36
C GLU A 209 -53.90 16.03 66.24
N THR A 210 -54.62 16.32 67.32
CA THR A 210 -55.44 17.52 67.44
C THR A 210 -54.49 18.71 67.45
N ILE A 211 -54.38 19.41 66.31
CA ILE A 211 -53.58 20.63 66.21
C ILE A 211 -54.21 21.68 67.12
N TYR A 212 -53.59 21.93 68.28
CA TYR A 212 -53.90 23.10 69.10
C TYR A 212 -53.33 24.35 68.41
N ILE A 213 -54.21 25.29 68.12
CA ILE A 213 -53.86 26.63 67.67
C ILE A 213 -53.90 27.53 68.91
N GLU A 214 -52.76 28.12 69.28
CA GLU A 214 -52.68 29.27 70.18
C GLU A 214 -52.49 30.55 69.37
#